data_AF-A0A1H6D0L4-F1
#
_entry.id   AF-A0A1H6D0L4-F1
#
_cell.length_a   1.000
_cell.length_b   1.000
_cell.length_c   1.000
_cell.angle_alpha   90.00
_cell.angle_beta   90.00
_cell.angle_gamma   90.00
#
_symmetry.space_group_name_H-M   'P 1'
#
loop_
_entity.id
_entity.type
_entity.pdbx_description
1 polymer ?
#
loop_
_entity_poly.entity_id
_entity_poly.type
_entity_poly.pdbx_seq_one_letter_code
_entity_poly.pdbx_strand_id
1 'polypeptide(L)'
;MKNLVISHGNPAVAHCAFTFDDGPMRIPIDAWLEALEQGGARGTFFLTGEWFDRYPAKAREMIARGHELTTHTYHHRRMADVTKAVFFEELKLAELAYQEATGRPVPAYLRFPYASYREENLEWLREWNYLVVEGEDTVDWSGPPSAQLVERLVPKLANGIIFMFHANEIAKETPQAVKSLVHQADAKGLAMVTVSELLHAGGIKAGERTWQVRFKPTLQGSFLSEQWKAVADEDELRKLAADSLEWGNPKAPTGPGAYGKWLQALYSRARAEDETRFVARSFADQHWAYVHASVRGSTLVLEDFAAKEAHADALVYILQWAAHEAAALGCEWITSAMDMRRIHKLCEQLGFEAEIVLQEE
;
A
#
# COMPACT_ATOMS: atom_id res chain seq x y z
N MET A 1 -21.27 0.18 -14.09
CA MET A 1 -20.83 -1.24 -14.15
C MET A 1 -22.02 -2.13 -13.87
N LYS A 2 -22.29 -3.18 -14.68
CA LYS A 2 -23.53 -3.99 -14.56
C LYS A 2 -23.57 -4.90 -13.32
N ASN A 3 -22.42 -5.39 -12.85
CA ASN A 3 -22.28 -6.13 -11.58
C ASN A 3 -21.15 -5.53 -10.75
N LEU A 4 -21.46 -5.09 -9.52
CA LEU A 4 -20.47 -4.56 -8.57
C LEU A 4 -19.79 -5.69 -7.79
N VAL A 5 -20.51 -6.81 -7.60
CA VAL A 5 -20.05 -7.97 -6.85
C VAL A 5 -19.52 -9.03 -7.81
N ILE A 6 -18.29 -9.48 -7.57
CA ILE A 6 -17.58 -10.49 -8.34
C ILE A 6 -17.40 -11.72 -7.47
N SER A 7 -18.09 -12.81 -7.81
CA SER A 7 -17.96 -14.11 -7.13
C SER A 7 -17.13 -15.13 -7.93
N HIS A 8 -16.93 -14.87 -9.23
CA HIS A 8 -16.19 -15.74 -10.15
C HIS A 8 -15.57 -14.92 -11.28
N GLY A 9 -14.47 -15.43 -11.84
CA GLY A 9 -13.84 -14.94 -13.06
C GLY A 9 -14.47 -15.53 -14.32
N ASN A 10 -13.79 -15.34 -15.46
CA ASN A 10 -14.28 -15.81 -16.76
C ASN A 10 -14.22 -17.36 -16.86
N PRO A 11 -15.36 -18.07 -17.01
CA PRO A 11 -15.37 -19.53 -17.09
C PRO A 11 -14.71 -20.07 -18.37
N ALA A 12 -14.49 -19.23 -19.38
CA ALA A 12 -13.80 -19.62 -20.62
C ALA A 12 -12.27 -19.56 -20.50
N VAL A 13 -11.72 -18.99 -19.42
CA VAL A 13 -10.28 -18.85 -19.21
C VAL A 13 -9.84 -19.80 -18.09
N ALA A 14 -8.79 -20.59 -18.33
CA ALA A 14 -8.25 -21.55 -17.38
C ALA A 14 -7.45 -20.89 -16.26
N HIS A 15 -8.05 -19.92 -15.57
CA HIS A 15 -7.50 -19.22 -14.41
C HIS A 15 -8.26 -19.63 -13.15
N CYS A 16 -7.58 -19.60 -12.00
CA CYS A 16 -8.20 -19.59 -10.69
C CYS A 16 -7.47 -18.61 -9.77
N ALA A 17 -8.15 -18.11 -8.74
CA ALA A 17 -7.57 -17.19 -7.76
C ALA A 17 -7.73 -17.76 -6.35
N PHE A 18 -6.62 -17.87 -5.62
CA PHE A 18 -6.64 -18.17 -4.19
C PHE A 18 -6.48 -16.87 -3.43
N THR A 19 -7.44 -16.61 -2.56
CA THR A 19 -7.54 -15.35 -1.84
C THR A 19 -7.58 -15.58 -0.35
N PHE A 20 -7.01 -14.65 0.41
CA PHE A 20 -6.79 -14.80 1.83
C PHE A 20 -7.19 -13.54 2.58
N ASP A 21 -8.14 -13.69 3.50
CA ASP A 21 -8.62 -12.58 4.32
C ASP A 21 -7.86 -12.52 5.66
N ASP A 22 -7.98 -11.35 6.32
CA ASP A 22 -7.77 -11.07 7.75
C ASP A 22 -6.61 -10.12 8.12
N GLY A 23 -6.62 -9.79 9.40
CA GLY A 23 -5.85 -8.84 10.18
C GLY A 23 -6.63 -8.63 11.49
N PRO A 24 -6.14 -7.87 12.49
CA PRO A 24 -4.85 -7.17 12.54
C PRO A 24 -3.79 -7.92 13.36
N MET A 25 -4.10 -9.15 13.79
CA MET A 25 -3.19 -9.95 14.61
C MET A 25 -1.96 -10.40 13.81
N ARG A 26 -0.91 -10.86 14.51
CA ARG A 26 0.30 -11.37 13.86
C ARG A 26 -0.05 -12.62 13.06
N ILE A 27 -0.23 -12.44 11.77
CA ILE A 27 -0.43 -13.52 10.82
C ILE A 27 0.93 -14.22 10.62
N PRO A 28 1.06 -15.54 10.81
CA PRO A 28 2.23 -16.30 10.37
C PRO A 28 2.20 -16.45 8.84
N ILE A 29 2.18 -15.31 8.15
CA ILE A 29 1.90 -15.20 6.71
C ILE A 29 2.91 -15.98 5.88
N ASP A 30 4.13 -16.14 6.38
CA ASP A 30 5.21 -16.86 5.71
C ASP A 30 4.81 -18.29 5.35
N ALA A 31 4.02 -18.98 6.18
CA ALA A 31 3.53 -20.33 5.84
C ALA A 31 2.60 -20.33 4.62
N TRP A 32 1.78 -19.29 4.45
CA TRP A 32 0.92 -19.13 3.27
C TRP A 32 1.73 -18.79 2.03
N LEU A 33 2.71 -17.89 2.16
CA LEU A 33 3.61 -17.51 1.07
C LEU A 33 4.38 -18.74 0.58
N GLU A 34 4.99 -19.51 1.50
CA GLU A 34 5.71 -20.74 1.18
C GLU A 34 4.81 -21.80 0.51
N ALA A 35 3.57 -21.94 0.97
CA ALA A 35 2.61 -22.89 0.38
C ALA A 35 2.26 -22.54 -1.07
N LEU A 36 2.15 -21.25 -1.41
CA LEU A 36 1.91 -20.76 -2.77
C LEU A 36 3.17 -20.90 -3.64
N GLU A 37 4.31 -20.42 -3.14
CA GLU A 37 5.59 -20.38 -3.87
C GLU A 37 6.09 -21.78 -4.24
N GLN A 38 5.85 -22.80 -3.41
CA GLN A 38 6.25 -24.19 -3.69
C GLN A 38 5.61 -24.79 -4.95
N GLY A 39 4.50 -24.23 -5.44
CA GLY A 39 3.93 -24.59 -6.74
C GLY A 39 3.88 -23.42 -7.72
N GLY A 40 4.74 -22.42 -7.55
CA GLY A 40 4.83 -21.28 -8.47
C GLY A 40 3.57 -20.40 -8.53
N ALA A 41 2.74 -20.46 -7.48
CA ALA A 41 1.48 -19.74 -7.42
C ALA A 41 1.65 -18.34 -6.83
N ARG A 42 0.76 -17.44 -7.21
CA ARG A 42 0.54 -16.15 -6.55
C ARG A 42 -0.85 -16.14 -5.92
N GLY A 43 -1.05 -15.24 -4.97
CA GLY A 43 -2.31 -15.10 -4.24
C GLY A 43 -2.66 -13.64 -4.01
N THR A 44 -3.93 -13.39 -3.69
CA THR A 44 -4.43 -12.07 -3.33
C THR A 44 -4.82 -12.03 -1.86
N PHE A 45 -4.26 -11.10 -1.11
CA PHE A 45 -4.52 -10.96 0.32
C PHE A 45 -5.37 -9.71 0.58
N PHE A 46 -6.54 -9.90 1.18
CA PHE A 46 -7.43 -8.85 1.65
C PHE A 46 -7.11 -8.59 3.12
N LEU A 47 -6.35 -7.54 3.41
CA LEU A 47 -5.83 -7.27 4.75
C LEU A 47 -6.47 -6.02 5.34
N THR A 48 -6.59 -5.99 6.67
CA THR A 48 -7.16 -4.82 7.36
C THR A 48 -6.20 -3.63 7.34
N GLY A 49 -6.74 -2.41 7.39
CA GLY A 49 -5.92 -1.19 7.53
C GLY A 49 -5.00 -1.24 8.76
N GLU A 50 -5.51 -1.74 9.89
CA GLU A 50 -4.70 -1.97 11.09
C GLU A 50 -3.51 -2.94 10.87
N TRP A 51 -3.64 -3.92 9.97
CA TRP A 51 -2.55 -4.83 9.63
C TRP A 51 -1.48 -4.10 8.82
N PHE A 52 -1.88 -3.29 7.83
CA PHE A 52 -0.94 -2.48 7.04
C PHE A 52 -0.12 -1.53 7.92
N ASP A 53 -0.75 -0.91 8.92
CA ASP A 53 -0.08 -0.04 9.89
C ASP A 53 0.95 -0.79 10.76
N ARG A 54 0.62 -2.01 11.17
CA ARG A 54 1.51 -2.84 12.00
C ARG A 54 2.65 -3.49 11.23
N TYR A 55 2.42 -3.87 9.98
CA TYR A 55 3.32 -4.73 9.21
C TYR A 55 3.71 -4.17 7.83
N PRO A 56 4.08 -2.87 7.70
CA PRO A 56 4.34 -2.26 6.39
C PRO A 56 5.52 -2.89 5.65
N ALA A 57 6.55 -3.33 6.39
CA ALA A 57 7.69 -4.05 5.80
C ALA A 57 7.28 -5.40 5.18
N LYS A 58 6.39 -6.14 5.86
CA LYS A 58 5.87 -7.41 5.35
C LYS A 58 4.96 -7.20 4.14
N ALA A 59 4.15 -6.13 4.12
CA ALA A 59 3.35 -5.76 2.95
C ALA A 59 4.24 -5.59 1.70
N ARG A 60 5.34 -4.82 1.83
CA ARG A 60 6.30 -4.63 0.72
C ARG A 60 6.99 -5.93 0.31
N GLU A 61 7.33 -6.79 1.26
CA GLU A 61 7.90 -8.10 0.99
C GLU A 61 6.95 -9.00 0.18
N MET A 62 5.67 -9.06 0.55
CA MET A 62 4.66 -9.85 -0.17
C MET A 62 4.49 -9.37 -1.62
N ILE A 63 4.46 -8.05 -1.84
CA ILE A 63 4.40 -7.46 -3.19
C ILE A 63 5.68 -7.80 -3.98
N ALA A 64 6.86 -7.73 -3.35
CA ALA A 64 8.12 -8.07 -4.00
C ALA A 64 8.20 -9.55 -4.40
N ARG A 65 7.52 -10.44 -3.67
CA ARG A 65 7.32 -11.87 -4.01
C ARG A 65 6.25 -12.10 -5.09
N GLY A 66 5.58 -11.05 -5.55
CA GLY A 66 4.60 -11.10 -6.64
C GLY A 66 3.16 -11.33 -6.19
N HIS A 67 2.87 -11.36 -4.88
CA HIS A 67 1.50 -11.42 -4.39
C HIS A 67 0.80 -10.08 -4.54
N GLU A 68 -0.52 -10.13 -4.62
CA GLU A 68 -1.37 -8.96 -4.65
C GLU A 68 -1.94 -8.70 -3.26
N LEU A 69 -2.00 -7.43 -2.86
CA LEU A 69 -2.61 -7.00 -1.61
C LEU A 69 -3.75 -6.04 -1.95
N THR A 70 -4.84 -6.10 -1.19
CA THR A 70 -5.91 -5.10 -1.19
C THR A 70 -6.55 -4.99 0.21
N THR A 71 -7.57 -4.15 0.37
CA THR A 71 -8.20 -3.84 1.64
C THR A 71 -9.32 -4.82 2.03
N HIS A 72 -9.39 -5.10 3.35
CA HIS A 72 -10.50 -5.76 4.04
C HIS A 72 -11.12 -4.83 5.09
N THR A 73 -11.32 -3.56 4.73
CA THR A 73 -11.67 -2.43 5.62
C THR A 73 -10.60 -2.13 6.67
N TYR A 74 -10.80 -1.12 7.52
CA TYR A 74 -9.76 -0.73 8.48
C TYR A 74 -9.84 -1.54 9.77
N HIS A 75 -11.03 -1.59 10.39
CA HIS A 75 -11.26 -2.21 11.70
C HIS A 75 -12.03 -3.54 11.62
N HIS A 76 -12.21 -4.13 10.42
CA HIS A 76 -12.93 -5.40 10.25
C HIS A 76 -14.39 -5.36 10.74
N ARG A 77 -15.09 -4.24 10.54
CA ARG A 77 -16.49 -4.07 10.98
C ARG A 77 -17.49 -4.79 10.07
N ARG A 78 -18.65 -5.15 10.63
CA ARG A 78 -19.85 -5.51 9.85
C ARG A 78 -20.37 -4.27 9.14
N MET A 79 -20.03 -4.11 7.86
CA MET A 79 -20.30 -2.87 7.11
C MET A 79 -21.79 -2.63 6.86
N ALA A 80 -22.62 -3.68 6.96
CA ALA A 80 -24.07 -3.56 6.96
C ALA A 80 -24.62 -2.77 8.16
N ASP A 81 -23.87 -2.65 9.27
CA ASP A 81 -24.39 -2.11 10.53
C ASP A 81 -23.85 -0.70 10.85
N VAL A 82 -23.05 -0.13 9.95
CA VAL A 82 -22.46 1.20 10.12
C VAL A 82 -23.18 2.27 9.30
N THR A 83 -23.06 3.53 9.71
CA THR A 83 -23.62 4.66 8.95
C THR A 83 -22.81 4.94 7.67
N LYS A 84 -23.37 5.65 6.70
CA LYS A 84 -22.67 6.06 5.46
C LYS A 84 -21.34 6.78 5.74
N ALA A 85 -21.30 7.64 6.76
CA ALA A 85 -20.08 8.35 7.15
C ALA A 85 -18.99 7.38 7.64
N VAL A 86 -19.34 6.47 8.56
CA VAL A 86 -18.39 5.46 9.09
C VAL A 86 -17.97 4.49 7.98
N PHE A 87 -18.88 4.15 7.05
CA PHE A 87 -18.57 3.29 5.91
C PHE A 87 -17.43 3.85 5.07
N PHE A 88 -17.52 5.12 4.67
CA PHE A 88 -16.45 5.75 3.87
C PHE A 88 -15.20 6.05 4.68
N GLU A 89 -15.32 6.30 5.98
CA GLU A 89 -14.18 6.43 6.87
C GLU A 89 -13.36 5.13 6.94
N GLU A 90 -14.01 3.98 7.11
CA GLU A 90 -13.34 2.67 7.11
C GLU A 90 -12.59 2.41 5.80
N LEU A 91 -13.19 2.74 4.65
CA LEU A 91 -12.54 2.57 3.35
C LEU A 91 -11.38 3.54 3.17
N LYS A 92 -11.58 4.82 3.45
CA LYS A 92 -10.54 5.85 3.34
C LYS A 92 -9.34 5.50 4.21
N LEU A 93 -9.56 5.17 5.48
CA LEU A 93 -8.47 4.82 6.40
C LEU A 93 -7.71 3.59 5.93
N ALA A 94 -8.40 2.57 5.41
CA ALA A 94 -7.74 1.37 4.91
C ALA A 94 -6.94 1.62 3.62
N GLU A 95 -7.46 2.44 2.71
CA GLU A 95 -6.76 2.89 1.51
C GLU A 95 -5.49 3.70 1.86
N LEU A 96 -5.57 4.60 2.84
CA LEU A 96 -4.41 5.37 3.31
C LEU A 96 -3.35 4.47 3.96
N ALA A 97 -3.77 3.53 4.82
CA ALA A 97 -2.87 2.57 5.46
C ALA A 97 -2.17 1.68 4.42
N TYR A 98 -2.92 1.18 3.43
CA TYR A 98 -2.37 0.43 2.30
C TYR A 98 -1.30 1.23 1.55
N GLN A 99 -1.64 2.45 1.15
CA GLN A 99 -0.76 3.26 0.31
C GLN A 99 0.51 3.66 1.07
N GLU A 100 0.40 4.04 2.33
CA GLU A 100 1.56 4.36 3.17
C GLU A 100 2.44 3.12 3.44
N ALA A 101 1.84 1.94 3.61
CA ALA A 101 2.58 0.69 3.83
C ALA A 101 3.33 0.22 2.58
N THR A 102 2.67 0.30 1.42
CA THR A 102 3.14 -0.31 0.16
C THR A 102 3.84 0.67 -0.78
N GLY A 103 3.55 1.97 -0.66
CA GLY A 103 3.96 2.99 -1.62
C GLY A 103 3.29 2.87 -2.99
N ARG A 104 2.13 2.19 -3.07
CA ARG A 104 1.41 1.91 -4.32
C ARG A 104 -0.03 2.40 -4.29
N PRO A 105 -0.61 2.74 -5.46
CA PRO A 105 -2.05 2.96 -5.58
C PRO A 105 -2.84 1.75 -5.08
N VAL A 106 -4.00 1.99 -4.48
CA VAL A 106 -4.87 0.94 -3.96
C VAL A 106 -5.74 0.38 -5.08
N PRO A 107 -5.82 -0.95 -5.26
CA PRO A 107 -6.80 -1.53 -6.17
C PRO A 107 -8.23 -1.09 -5.77
N ALA A 108 -9.05 -0.65 -6.73
CA ALA A 108 -10.43 -0.21 -6.49
C ALA A 108 -11.39 -1.39 -6.33
N TYR A 109 -11.02 -2.37 -5.50
CA TYR A 109 -11.88 -3.47 -5.08
C TYR A 109 -11.51 -3.98 -3.69
N LEU A 110 -12.52 -4.42 -2.95
CA LEU A 110 -12.37 -4.95 -1.58
C LEU A 110 -13.16 -6.23 -1.41
N ARG A 111 -12.97 -6.85 -0.25
CA ARG A 111 -13.91 -7.83 0.30
C ARG A 111 -14.45 -7.30 1.61
N PHE A 112 -15.74 -7.44 1.85
CA PHE A 112 -16.35 -7.02 3.11
C PHE A 112 -16.16 -8.08 4.21
N PRO A 113 -15.75 -7.68 5.43
CA PRO A 113 -15.76 -8.57 6.59
C PRO A 113 -17.12 -9.26 6.75
N TYR A 114 -17.09 -10.56 7.00
CA TYR A 114 -18.27 -11.40 7.19
C TYR A 114 -19.27 -11.42 6.01
N ALA A 115 -18.85 -11.01 4.81
CA ALA A 115 -19.74 -10.70 3.68
C ALA A 115 -20.90 -9.77 4.09
N SER A 116 -20.66 -8.88 5.07
CA SER A 116 -21.70 -8.09 5.71
C SER A 116 -21.86 -6.74 5.03
N TYR A 117 -22.81 -6.67 4.10
CA TYR A 117 -23.23 -5.45 3.42
C TYR A 117 -24.72 -5.52 3.05
N ARG A 118 -25.31 -4.38 2.70
CA ARG A 118 -26.68 -4.21 2.19
C ARG A 118 -26.63 -3.60 0.79
N GLU A 119 -27.73 -3.63 0.03
CA GLU A 119 -27.79 -3.01 -1.31
C GLU A 119 -27.40 -1.52 -1.26
N GLU A 120 -27.80 -0.81 -0.21
CA GLU A 120 -27.41 0.59 0.01
C GLU A 120 -25.89 0.78 0.10
N ASN A 121 -25.16 -0.16 0.71
CA ASN A 121 -23.69 -0.10 0.73
C ASN A 121 -23.10 -0.27 -0.67
N LEU A 122 -23.70 -1.14 -1.52
CA LEU A 122 -23.28 -1.31 -2.91
C LEU A 122 -23.55 -0.04 -3.73
N GLU A 123 -24.66 0.65 -3.47
CA GLU A 123 -24.95 1.96 -4.08
C GLU A 123 -23.88 3.00 -3.72
N TRP A 124 -23.43 3.05 -2.47
CA TRP A 124 -22.37 3.95 -2.04
C TRP A 124 -21.02 3.65 -2.73
N LEU A 125 -20.67 2.38 -2.90
CA LEU A 125 -19.44 1.99 -3.62
C LEU A 125 -19.48 2.37 -5.12
N ARG A 126 -20.65 2.47 -5.74
CA ARG A 126 -20.78 2.96 -7.13
C ARG A 126 -20.29 4.41 -7.23
N GLU A 127 -20.46 5.23 -6.18
CA GLU A 127 -19.93 6.60 -6.13
C GLU A 127 -18.39 6.62 -6.23
N TRP A 128 -17.72 5.54 -5.83
CA TRP A 128 -16.25 5.41 -5.81
C TRP A 128 -15.69 4.51 -6.92
N ASN A 129 -16.53 4.03 -7.85
CA ASN A 129 -16.17 3.03 -8.88
C ASN A 129 -15.48 1.79 -8.29
N TYR A 130 -15.94 1.35 -7.13
CA TYR A 130 -15.31 0.30 -6.36
C TYR A 130 -16.00 -1.05 -6.55
N LEU A 131 -15.26 -2.14 -6.74
CA LEU A 131 -15.81 -3.48 -6.85
C LEU A 131 -15.79 -4.22 -5.51
N VAL A 132 -16.70 -5.18 -5.35
CA VAL A 132 -16.70 -6.13 -4.25
C VAL A 132 -16.27 -7.49 -4.81
N VAL A 133 -15.24 -8.09 -4.22
CA VAL A 133 -14.79 -9.43 -4.58
C VAL A 133 -15.19 -10.38 -3.45
N GLU A 134 -16.05 -11.32 -3.79
CA GLU A 134 -16.39 -12.46 -2.94
C GLU A 134 -15.55 -13.67 -3.38
N GLY A 135 -16.17 -14.84 -3.39
CA GLY A 135 -15.58 -16.10 -3.79
C GLY A 135 -16.35 -17.25 -3.15
N GLU A 136 -15.90 -18.46 -3.40
CA GLU A 136 -16.36 -19.65 -2.72
C GLU A 136 -15.72 -19.72 -1.33
N ASP A 137 -16.52 -19.60 -0.27
CA ASP A 137 -16.05 -19.76 1.11
C ASP A 137 -15.53 -21.19 1.33
N THR A 138 -14.25 -21.27 1.67
CA THR A 138 -13.59 -22.55 1.91
C THR A 138 -13.91 -23.12 3.28
N VAL A 139 -14.51 -22.32 4.17
CA VAL A 139 -14.86 -22.65 5.56
C VAL A 139 -13.66 -23.22 6.31
N ASP A 140 -12.48 -22.67 6.07
CA ASP A 140 -11.24 -23.03 6.76
C ASP A 140 -11.16 -22.44 8.18
N TRP A 141 -11.85 -21.32 8.40
CA TRP A 141 -12.04 -20.69 9.71
C TRP A 141 -12.70 -21.60 10.76
N SER A 142 -13.40 -22.68 10.35
CA SER A 142 -13.94 -23.65 11.30
C SER A 142 -12.91 -24.67 11.80
N GLY A 143 -11.64 -24.55 11.39
CA GLY A 143 -10.53 -25.42 11.78
C GLY A 143 -10.57 -26.88 11.30
N PRO A 144 -11.08 -27.22 10.10
CA PRO A 144 -11.03 -28.59 9.62
C PRO A 144 -9.58 -29.02 9.31
N PRO A 145 -9.25 -30.33 9.42
CA PRO A 145 -7.96 -30.84 8.97
C PRO A 145 -7.72 -30.56 7.48
N SER A 146 -6.46 -30.30 7.11
CA SER A 146 -6.07 -29.99 5.72
C SER A 146 -6.56 -31.03 4.69
N ALA A 147 -6.54 -32.32 5.00
CA ALA A 147 -7.04 -33.37 4.10
C ALA A 147 -8.54 -33.22 3.78
N GLN A 148 -9.35 -32.83 4.76
CA GLN A 148 -10.79 -32.61 4.58
C GLN A 148 -11.06 -31.35 3.74
N LEU A 149 -10.26 -30.30 3.92
CA LEU A 149 -10.31 -29.11 3.06
C LEU A 149 -10.02 -29.49 1.59
N VAL A 150 -8.95 -30.24 1.36
CA VAL A 150 -8.56 -30.67 0.01
C VAL A 150 -9.66 -31.52 -0.64
N GLU A 151 -10.18 -32.53 0.07
CA GLU A 151 -11.26 -33.39 -0.42
C GLU A 151 -12.49 -32.57 -0.85
N ARG A 152 -12.87 -31.57 -0.05
CA ARG A 152 -14.01 -30.69 -0.35
C ARG A 152 -13.76 -29.74 -1.52
N LEU A 153 -12.54 -29.23 -1.66
CA LEU A 153 -12.24 -28.13 -2.58
C LEU A 153 -11.72 -28.58 -3.94
N VAL A 154 -11.05 -29.73 -4.05
CA VAL A 154 -10.56 -30.26 -5.34
C VAL A 154 -11.68 -30.44 -6.39
N PRO A 155 -12.88 -30.95 -6.04
CA PRO A 155 -13.99 -31.04 -7.00
C PRO A 155 -14.49 -29.68 -7.50
N LYS A 156 -14.28 -28.60 -6.73
CA LYS A 156 -14.71 -27.23 -7.05
C LYS A 156 -13.67 -26.45 -7.88
N LEU A 157 -12.45 -26.98 -8.03
CA LEU A 157 -11.42 -26.36 -8.87
C LEU A 157 -11.85 -26.36 -10.35
N ALA A 158 -12.18 -25.17 -10.84
CA ALA A 158 -12.65 -24.92 -12.20
C ALA A 158 -12.21 -23.53 -12.69
N ASN A 159 -12.33 -23.30 -14.00
CA ASN A 159 -12.08 -22.01 -14.63
C ASN A 159 -12.87 -20.89 -13.94
N GLY A 160 -12.18 -19.80 -13.61
CA GLY A 160 -12.76 -18.63 -12.97
C GLY A 160 -13.03 -18.79 -11.47
N ILE A 161 -12.70 -19.91 -10.82
CA ILE A 161 -12.97 -20.06 -9.38
C ILE A 161 -12.12 -19.06 -8.57
N ILE A 162 -12.76 -18.45 -7.57
CA ILE A 162 -12.11 -17.64 -6.54
C ILE A 162 -12.33 -18.38 -5.22
N PHE A 163 -11.29 -18.93 -4.62
CA PHE A 163 -11.41 -19.50 -3.26
C PHE A 163 -11.09 -18.44 -2.22
N MET A 164 -11.97 -18.35 -1.22
CA MET A 164 -11.83 -17.48 -0.06
C MET A 164 -11.33 -18.31 1.13
N PHE A 165 -10.08 -18.07 1.51
CA PHE A 165 -9.45 -18.62 2.71
C PHE A 165 -9.19 -17.51 3.71
N HIS A 166 -8.75 -17.90 4.90
CA HIS A 166 -8.26 -16.98 5.92
C HIS A 166 -6.74 -17.14 6.05
N ALA A 167 -6.04 -16.04 6.31
CA ALA A 167 -4.65 -16.01 6.70
C ALA A 167 -4.56 -15.50 8.14
N ASN A 168 -4.92 -16.35 9.08
CA ASN A 168 -4.93 -16.02 10.50
C ASN A 168 -4.58 -17.24 11.37
N GLU A 169 -4.55 -17.04 12.69
CA GLU A 169 -4.22 -18.09 13.66
C GLU A 169 -5.30 -19.17 13.83
N ILE A 170 -6.51 -18.97 13.30
CA ILE A 170 -7.60 -19.95 13.34
C ILE A 170 -7.44 -20.96 12.19
N ALA A 171 -7.05 -20.47 11.02
CA ALA A 171 -6.84 -21.22 9.78
C ALA A 171 -5.48 -21.95 9.71
N LYS A 172 -5.05 -22.59 10.80
CA LYS A 172 -3.69 -23.19 10.92
C LYS A 172 -3.41 -24.30 9.90
N GLU A 173 -4.44 -25.00 9.46
CA GLU A 173 -4.35 -26.10 8.49
C GLU A 173 -4.36 -25.61 7.03
N THR A 174 -4.72 -24.35 6.79
CA THR A 174 -4.87 -23.78 5.45
C THR A 174 -3.60 -23.82 4.62
N PRO A 175 -2.40 -23.49 5.12
CA PRO A 175 -1.16 -23.58 4.32
C PRO A 175 -0.94 -24.98 3.72
N GLN A 176 -1.17 -26.02 4.51
CA GLN A 176 -1.00 -27.40 4.06
C GLN A 176 -2.05 -27.79 3.01
N ALA A 177 -3.30 -27.34 3.18
CA ALA A 177 -4.35 -27.54 2.18
C ALA A 177 -4.05 -26.77 0.88
N VAL A 178 -3.64 -25.50 0.98
CA VAL A 178 -3.25 -24.64 -0.15
C VAL A 178 -2.15 -25.28 -0.96
N LYS A 179 -1.09 -25.80 -0.30
CA LYS A 179 0.00 -26.50 -0.99
C LYS A 179 -0.52 -27.66 -1.86
N SER A 180 -1.44 -28.47 -1.33
CA SER A 180 -2.05 -29.56 -2.11
C SER A 180 -2.93 -29.02 -3.25
N LEU A 181 -3.77 -28.03 -2.97
CA LEU A 181 -4.68 -27.44 -3.95
C LEU A 181 -3.95 -26.75 -5.10
N VAL A 182 -2.81 -26.14 -4.83
CA VAL A 182 -1.88 -25.58 -5.82
C VAL A 182 -1.45 -26.65 -6.82
N HIS A 183 -0.99 -27.80 -6.35
CA HIS A 183 -0.61 -28.93 -7.22
C HIS A 183 -1.81 -29.49 -8.01
N GLN A 184 -2.99 -29.53 -7.39
CA GLN A 184 -4.21 -30.01 -8.04
C GLN A 184 -4.74 -29.03 -9.11
N ALA A 185 -4.59 -27.73 -8.90
CA ALA A 185 -4.91 -26.70 -9.89
C ALA A 185 -4.00 -26.82 -11.11
N ASP A 186 -2.69 -26.93 -10.89
CA ASP A 186 -1.70 -27.15 -11.96
C ASP A 186 -1.98 -28.42 -12.75
N ALA A 187 -2.26 -29.55 -12.07
CA ALA A 187 -2.61 -30.81 -12.71
C ALA A 187 -3.91 -30.74 -13.55
N LYS A 188 -4.81 -29.79 -13.23
CA LYS A 188 -6.03 -29.49 -14.01
C LYS A 188 -5.79 -28.47 -15.13
N GLY A 189 -4.56 -27.96 -15.28
CA GLY A 189 -4.21 -26.92 -16.25
C GLY A 189 -4.76 -25.53 -15.90
N LEU A 190 -5.05 -25.28 -14.62
CA LEU A 190 -5.52 -23.98 -14.14
C LEU A 190 -4.30 -23.13 -13.72
N ALA A 191 -4.12 -21.98 -14.37
CA ALA A 191 -3.15 -20.99 -13.93
C ALA A 191 -3.68 -20.26 -12.70
N MET A 192 -2.93 -20.32 -11.60
CA MET A 192 -3.24 -19.52 -10.41
C MET A 192 -2.72 -18.09 -10.59
N VAL A 193 -3.66 -17.16 -10.55
CA VAL A 193 -3.44 -15.75 -10.83
C VAL A 193 -3.96 -14.88 -9.69
N THR A 194 -3.55 -13.62 -9.68
CA THR A 194 -4.13 -12.64 -8.74
C THR A 194 -5.56 -12.30 -9.15
N VAL A 195 -6.33 -11.68 -8.26
CA VAL A 195 -7.68 -11.21 -8.55
C VAL A 195 -7.67 -10.18 -9.68
N SER A 196 -6.73 -9.22 -9.72
CA SER A 196 -6.67 -8.28 -10.84
C SER A 196 -6.44 -8.96 -12.18
N GLU A 197 -5.58 -9.97 -12.24
CA GLU A 197 -5.32 -10.76 -13.46
C GLU A 197 -6.55 -11.58 -13.88
N LEU A 198 -7.25 -12.18 -12.90
CA LEU A 198 -8.51 -12.89 -13.11
C LEU A 198 -9.60 -11.97 -13.67
N LEU A 199 -9.76 -10.76 -13.10
CA LEU A 199 -10.69 -9.74 -13.56
C LEU A 199 -10.34 -9.28 -14.98
N HIS A 200 -9.06 -9.00 -15.23
CA HIS A 200 -8.58 -8.56 -16.53
C HIS A 200 -8.87 -9.59 -17.64
N ALA A 201 -8.67 -10.88 -17.36
CA ALA A 201 -9.03 -11.98 -18.27
C ALA A 201 -10.55 -12.09 -18.53
N GLY A 202 -11.38 -11.53 -17.65
CA GLY A 202 -12.82 -11.36 -17.84
C GLY A 202 -13.24 -10.04 -18.49
N GLY A 203 -12.28 -9.20 -18.91
CA GLY A 203 -12.56 -7.88 -19.47
C GLY A 203 -12.97 -6.84 -18.42
N ILE A 204 -12.76 -7.11 -17.14
CA ILE A 204 -13.01 -6.18 -16.04
C ILE A 204 -11.67 -5.56 -15.64
N LYS A 205 -11.50 -4.26 -15.87
CA LYS A 205 -10.36 -3.51 -15.34
C LYS A 205 -10.79 -2.83 -14.06
N ALA A 206 -10.30 -3.32 -12.92
CA ALA A 206 -10.42 -2.55 -11.68
C ALA A 206 -9.62 -1.25 -11.82
N GLY A 207 -10.19 -0.15 -11.30
CA GLY A 207 -9.44 1.09 -11.17
C GLY A 207 -8.36 0.98 -10.10
N GLU A 208 -7.52 2.01 -10.03
CA GLU A 208 -6.61 2.21 -8.91
C GLU A 208 -6.94 3.56 -8.25
N ARG A 209 -6.62 3.68 -6.97
CA ARG A 209 -6.92 4.88 -6.18
C ARG A 209 -5.65 5.35 -5.51
N THR A 210 -5.30 6.60 -5.77
CA THR A 210 -4.12 7.24 -5.17
C THR A 210 -4.58 8.42 -4.33
N TRP A 211 -4.19 8.44 -3.07
CA TRP A 211 -4.42 9.56 -2.17
C TRP A 211 -3.18 10.44 -2.10
N GLN A 212 -3.39 11.70 -1.75
CA GLN A 212 -2.32 12.61 -1.38
C GLN A 212 -2.79 13.53 -0.26
N VAL A 213 -1.88 13.94 0.59
CA VAL A 213 -2.09 15.13 1.42
C VAL A 213 -1.74 16.36 0.58
N ARG A 214 -2.55 17.41 0.68
CA ARG A 214 -2.22 18.75 0.17
C ARG A 214 -2.33 19.78 1.28
N PHE A 215 -1.44 20.75 1.30
CA PHE A 215 -1.44 21.82 2.29
C PHE A 215 -0.94 23.14 1.73
N LYS A 216 -1.38 24.26 2.33
CA LYS A 216 -1.00 25.60 1.92
C LYS A 216 0.44 25.92 2.35
N PRO A 217 1.23 26.62 1.50
CA PRO A 217 2.61 27.01 1.79
C PRO A 217 2.67 28.24 2.71
N THR A 218 2.06 28.13 3.88
CA THR A 218 2.04 29.20 4.89
C THR A 218 3.24 29.01 5.82
N LEU A 219 4.18 29.94 5.82
CA LEU A 219 5.29 29.92 6.79
C LEU A 219 4.84 30.49 8.13
N GLN A 220 5.17 29.79 9.22
CA GLN A 220 5.09 30.32 10.57
C GLN A 220 6.49 30.47 11.17
N GLY A 221 6.84 31.67 11.61
CA GLY A 221 8.12 31.96 12.26
C GLY A 221 9.32 32.07 11.33
N SER A 222 10.53 32.02 11.90
CA SER A 222 11.79 32.11 11.16
C SER A 222 12.21 30.74 10.60
N PHE A 223 12.51 30.68 9.30
CA PHE A 223 13.07 29.50 8.63
C PHE A 223 14.58 29.65 8.46
N LEU A 224 15.34 28.65 8.93
CA LEU A 224 16.81 28.63 8.84
C LEU A 224 17.26 28.03 7.50
N SER A 225 17.12 28.82 6.44
CA SER A 225 17.45 28.42 5.06
C SER A 225 18.89 27.94 4.88
N GLU A 226 19.83 28.46 5.68
CA GLU A 226 21.26 28.15 5.61
C GLU A 226 21.59 26.70 6.01
N GLN A 227 20.67 26.00 6.68
CA GLN A 227 20.82 24.59 7.03
C GLN A 227 20.48 23.66 5.88
N TRP A 228 19.85 24.16 4.81
CA TRP A 228 19.43 23.39 3.65
C TRP A 228 20.31 23.72 2.44
N LYS A 229 20.88 22.68 1.83
CA LYS A 229 21.77 22.83 0.68
C LYS A 229 21.39 21.87 -0.42
N ALA A 230 21.52 22.32 -1.67
CA ALA A 230 21.37 21.45 -2.83
C ALA A 230 22.44 20.34 -2.80
N VAL A 231 22.02 19.11 -3.08
CA VAL A 231 22.89 17.94 -3.19
C VAL A 231 23.22 17.77 -4.67
N ALA A 232 24.29 18.45 -5.11
CA ALA A 232 24.62 18.58 -6.53
C ALA A 232 25.89 17.83 -6.96
N ASP A 233 26.80 17.54 -6.02
CA ASP A 233 28.07 16.85 -6.32
C ASP A 233 28.10 15.41 -5.79
N GLU A 234 29.04 14.65 -6.35
CA GLU A 234 29.22 13.22 -6.07
C GLU A 234 29.65 12.94 -4.62
N ASP A 235 30.43 13.82 -4.01
CA ASP A 235 30.94 13.61 -2.66
C ASP A 235 29.83 13.85 -1.61
N GLU A 236 29.01 14.88 -1.80
CA GLU A 236 27.80 15.11 -1.00
C GLU A 236 26.80 13.96 -1.14
N LEU A 237 26.62 13.40 -2.34
CA LEU A 237 25.77 12.22 -2.55
C LEU A 237 26.29 10.98 -1.81
N ARG A 238 27.60 10.74 -1.86
CA ARG A 238 28.23 9.63 -1.13
C ARG A 238 28.07 9.78 0.38
N LYS A 239 28.22 11.01 0.87
CA LYS A 239 28.03 11.34 2.29
C LYS A 239 26.58 11.18 2.72
N LEU A 240 25.63 11.74 1.96
CA LEU A 240 24.20 11.58 2.21
C LEU A 240 23.80 10.10 2.18
N ALA A 241 24.32 9.31 1.24
CA ALA A 241 24.07 7.88 1.19
C ALA A 241 24.58 7.16 2.45
N ALA A 242 25.77 7.51 2.94
CA ALA A 242 26.33 6.93 4.15
C ALA A 242 25.48 7.29 5.38
N ASP A 243 25.19 8.58 5.58
CA ASP A 243 24.39 9.06 6.70
C ASP A 243 22.98 8.45 6.68
N SER A 244 22.30 8.50 5.52
CA SER A 244 20.88 8.11 5.42
C SER A 244 20.59 6.61 5.49
N LEU A 245 21.60 5.76 5.30
CA LEU A 245 21.46 4.32 5.56
C LEU A 245 21.29 4.02 7.06
N GLU A 246 21.89 4.85 7.92
CA GLU A 246 21.83 4.66 9.37
C GLU A 246 20.53 5.20 9.97
N TRP A 247 19.70 5.89 9.20
CA TRP A 247 18.45 6.51 9.66
C TRP A 247 17.29 5.51 9.86
N GLY A 248 17.50 4.24 9.52
CA GLY A 248 16.42 3.25 9.54
C GLY A 248 15.31 3.54 8.53
N ASN A 249 15.62 4.25 7.44
CA ASN A 249 14.67 4.54 6.37
C ASN A 249 14.10 3.23 5.81
N PRO A 250 12.78 2.98 5.87
CA PRO A 250 12.18 1.74 5.40
C PRO A 250 12.35 1.48 3.89
N LYS A 251 12.75 2.50 3.13
CA LYS A 251 13.05 2.44 1.69
C LYS A 251 14.52 2.11 1.42
N ALA A 252 15.40 2.26 2.41
CA ALA A 252 16.81 1.98 2.24
C ALA A 252 17.03 0.46 2.05
N PRO A 253 17.81 0.05 1.03
CA PRO A 253 18.19 -1.34 0.86
C PRO A 253 18.88 -1.90 2.10
N THR A 254 18.66 -3.19 2.37
CA THR A 254 19.37 -3.92 3.43
C THR A 254 20.26 -5.01 2.84
N GLY A 255 21.22 -5.50 3.64
CA GLY A 255 22.10 -6.60 3.26
C GLY A 255 23.31 -6.20 2.38
N PRO A 256 24.02 -7.19 1.81
CA PRO A 256 25.23 -6.95 1.03
C PRO A 256 24.98 -6.00 -0.16
N GLY A 257 25.85 -4.99 -0.31
CA GLY A 257 25.74 -4.00 -1.37
C GLY A 257 24.65 -2.94 -1.16
N ALA A 258 24.04 -2.86 0.03
CA ALA A 258 23.02 -1.86 0.37
C ALA A 258 23.48 -0.44 0.05
N TYR A 259 24.71 -0.07 0.45
CA TYR A 259 25.28 1.25 0.18
C TYR A 259 25.30 1.58 -1.31
N GLY A 260 25.84 0.69 -2.16
CA GLY A 260 25.92 0.92 -3.59
C GLY A 260 24.54 1.08 -4.24
N LYS A 261 23.57 0.23 -3.85
CA LYS A 261 22.18 0.33 -4.33
C LYS A 261 21.53 1.65 -3.91
N TRP A 262 21.76 2.06 -2.66
CA TRP A 262 21.19 3.29 -2.13
C TRP A 262 21.80 4.53 -2.77
N LEU A 263 23.13 4.56 -2.92
CA LEU A 263 23.83 5.62 -3.62
C LEU A 263 23.32 5.78 -5.06
N GLN A 264 23.15 4.68 -5.79
CA GLN A 264 22.57 4.72 -7.14
C GLN A 264 21.14 5.28 -7.16
N ALA A 265 20.32 4.92 -6.17
CA ALA A 265 18.97 5.46 -6.04
C ALA A 265 18.95 6.95 -5.68
N LEU A 266 19.92 7.46 -4.91
CA LEU A 266 20.04 8.90 -4.63
C LEU A 266 20.57 9.66 -5.85
N TYR A 267 21.50 9.07 -6.59
CA TYR A 267 22.01 9.62 -7.85
C TYR A 267 20.92 9.88 -8.89
N SER A 268 19.98 8.94 -9.05
CA SER A 268 18.88 9.11 -10.01
C SER A 268 17.95 10.26 -9.62
N ARG A 269 17.76 10.52 -8.32
CA ARG A 269 16.96 11.65 -7.80
C ARG A 269 17.66 12.99 -8.01
N ALA A 270 18.97 13.04 -7.77
CA ALA A 270 19.76 14.27 -7.91
C ALA A 270 19.90 14.77 -9.36
N ARG A 271 19.74 13.87 -10.35
CA ARG A 271 19.88 14.17 -11.78
C ARG A 271 18.58 14.65 -12.45
N ALA A 272 17.49 14.78 -11.71
CA ALA A 272 16.22 15.19 -12.29
C ALA A 272 16.26 16.66 -12.76
N GLU A 273 15.41 17.00 -13.72
CA GLU A 273 15.42 18.22 -14.56
C GLU A 273 15.29 19.54 -13.75
N ASP A 274 15.35 20.69 -14.45
CA ASP A 274 15.37 22.06 -13.87
C ASP A 274 14.22 22.35 -12.85
N GLU A 275 13.12 21.61 -12.95
CA GLU A 275 11.95 21.71 -12.06
C GLU A 275 12.05 20.88 -10.78
N THR A 276 13.18 20.21 -10.54
CA THR A 276 13.39 19.38 -9.36
C THR A 276 14.31 20.05 -8.33
N ARG A 277 14.10 19.68 -7.07
CA ARG A 277 14.87 20.13 -5.91
C ARG A 277 15.33 18.89 -5.17
N PHE A 278 16.64 18.71 -5.10
CA PHE A 278 17.22 17.70 -4.23
C PHE A 278 18.13 18.37 -3.21
N VAL A 279 17.64 18.46 -1.97
CA VAL A 279 18.30 19.19 -0.89
C VAL A 279 18.54 18.27 0.30
N ALA A 280 19.59 18.56 1.05
CA ALA A 280 19.85 17.95 2.34
C ALA A 280 19.92 19.01 3.43
N ARG A 281 19.43 18.66 4.61
CA ARG A 281 19.60 19.44 5.83
C ARG A 281 20.79 18.91 6.60
N SER A 282 21.74 19.78 6.93
CA SER A 282 22.95 19.39 7.66
C SER A 282 23.12 20.16 8.97
N PHE A 283 23.67 19.50 9.98
CA PHE A 283 24.10 20.11 11.24
C PHE A 283 25.33 19.38 11.77
N ALA A 284 26.32 20.16 12.24
CA ALA A 284 27.60 19.64 12.76
C ALA A 284 28.29 18.64 11.80
N ASP A 285 28.35 18.98 10.51
CA ASP A 285 28.96 18.18 9.44
C ASP A 285 28.31 16.81 9.19
N GLN A 286 27.07 16.60 9.63
CA GLN A 286 26.26 15.42 9.31
C GLN A 286 24.96 15.82 8.63
N HIS A 287 24.46 14.96 7.73
CA HIS A 287 23.12 15.09 7.18
C HIS A 287 22.08 14.53 8.17
N TRP A 288 20.95 15.22 8.26
CA TRP A 288 19.85 14.89 9.17
C TRP A 288 18.53 14.67 8.45
N ALA A 289 18.37 15.23 7.26
CA ALA A 289 17.23 15.00 6.39
C ALA A 289 17.61 15.24 4.93
N TYR A 290 16.84 14.66 4.01
CA TYR A 290 16.82 15.07 2.61
C TYR A 290 15.39 15.26 2.13
N VAL A 291 15.24 16.09 1.09
CA VAL A 291 13.99 16.24 0.35
C VAL A 291 14.31 16.20 -1.14
N HIS A 292 13.54 15.38 -1.86
CA HIS A 292 13.40 15.37 -3.30
C HIS A 292 11.99 15.87 -3.63
N ALA A 293 11.90 16.99 -4.33
CA ALA A 293 10.64 17.59 -4.73
C ALA A 293 10.65 18.01 -6.20
N SER A 294 9.47 18.07 -6.82
CA SER A 294 9.28 18.62 -8.16
C SER A 294 8.24 19.74 -8.13
N VAL A 295 8.30 20.65 -9.11
CA VAL A 295 7.24 21.65 -9.32
C VAL A 295 6.35 21.16 -10.46
N ARG A 296 5.03 21.13 -10.23
CA ARG A 296 4.04 20.77 -11.24
C ARG A 296 2.96 21.84 -11.29
N GLY A 297 3.03 22.73 -12.28
CA GLY A 297 2.16 23.90 -12.34
C GLY A 297 2.37 24.80 -11.11
N SER A 298 1.30 25.06 -10.36
CA SER A 298 1.34 25.83 -9.10
C SER A 298 1.52 24.96 -7.85
N THR A 299 2.03 23.73 -7.98
CA THR A 299 2.16 22.79 -6.86
C THR A 299 3.59 22.32 -6.67
N LEU A 300 4.10 22.39 -5.44
CA LEU A 300 5.34 21.72 -5.04
C LEU A 300 5.01 20.29 -4.58
N VAL A 301 5.48 19.28 -5.31
CA VAL A 301 5.24 17.87 -5.02
C VAL A 301 6.44 17.29 -4.27
N LEU A 302 6.23 16.81 -3.04
CA LEU A 302 7.24 16.07 -2.29
C LEU A 302 7.30 14.62 -2.79
N GLU A 303 8.26 14.33 -3.64
CA GLU A 303 8.44 13.03 -4.30
C GLU A 303 9.06 11.99 -3.36
N ASP A 304 10.05 12.41 -2.57
CA ASP A 304 10.70 11.58 -1.56
C ASP A 304 11.34 12.43 -0.48
N PHE A 305 11.36 11.94 0.75
CA PHE A 305 12.08 12.56 1.85
C PHE A 305 12.39 11.52 2.92
N ALA A 306 13.43 11.77 3.70
CA ALA A 306 13.74 11.01 4.89
C ALA A 306 14.44 11.88 5.91
N ALA A 307 14.39 11.48 7.18
CA ALA A 307 15.11 12.12 8.26
C ALA A 307 15.65 11.10 9.28
N LYS A 308 16.73 11.47 9.97
CA LYS A 308 17.46 10.63 10.93
C LYS A 308 16.64 10.20 12.14
N GLU A 309 15.73 11.05 12.61
CA GLU A 309 14.94 10.80 13.81
C GLU A 309 13.46 10.67 13.45
N ALA A 310 12.94 9.43 13.49
CA ALA A 310 11.51 9.20 13.31
C ALA A 310 10.65 9.80 14.45
N HIS A 311 11.25 10.13 15.60
CA HIS A 311 10.54 10.40 16.86
C HIS A 311 10.59 11.85 17.39
N ALA A 312 11.44 12.73 16.86
CA ALA A 312 11.46 14.15 17.26
C ALA A 312 11.25 15.04 16.03
N ASP A 313 10.00 15.12 15.55
CA ASP A 313 9.47 16.12 14.62
C ASP A 313 10.38 16.56 13.46
N ALA A 314 11.24 15.67 12.95
CA ALA A 314 12.14 16.00 11.85
C ALA A 314 11.38 16.31 10.54
N LEU A 315 10.17 15.75 10.43
CA LEU A 315 9.21 16.08 9.39
C LEU A 315 8.78 17.55 9.45
N VAL A 316 8.76 18.21 10.62
CA VAL A 316 8.47 19.65 10.71
C VAL A 316 9.50 20.47 9.94
N TYR A 317 10.79 20.14 10.02
CA TYR A 317 11.81 20.85 9.23
C TYR A 317 11.60 20.66 7.72
N ILE A 318 11.20 19.47 7.29
CA ILE A 318 10.85 19.18 5.90
C ILE A 318 9.63 20.00 5.45
N LEU A 319 8.58 20.06 6.27
CA LEU A 319 7.36 20.84 5.97
C LEU A 319 7.64 22.35 5.95
N GLN A 320 8.49 22.86 6.85
CA GLN A 320 8.94 24.25 6.85
C GLN A 320 9.78 24.58 5.62
N TRP A 321 10.70 23.69 5.22
CA TRP A 321 11.44 23.83 3.96
C TRP A 321 10.49 23.86 2.77
N ALA A 322 9.53 22.93 2.72
CA ALA A 322 8.56 22.87 1.63
C ALA A 322 7.69 24.13 1.56
N ALA A 323 7.22 24.64 2.71
CA ALA A 323 6.48 25.90 2.80
C ALA A 323 7.30 27.10 2.29
N HIS A 324 8.57 27.19 2.67
CA HIS A 324 9.47 28.24 2.19
C HIS A 324 9.72 28.14 0.69
N GLU A 325 10.09 26.97 0.19
CA GLU A 325 10.41 26.74 -1.21
C GLU A 325 9.17 26.99 -2.09
N ALA A 326 8.02 26.46 -1.71
CA ALA A 326 6.77 26.67 -2.43
C ALA A 326 6.38 28.15 -2.47
N ALA A 327 6.54 28.90 -1.36
CA ALA A 327 6.27 30.33 -1.33
C ALA A 327 7.23 31.12 -2.24
N ALA A 328 8.53 30.79 -2.22
CA ALA A 328 9.53 31.41 -3.08
C ALA A 328 9.26 31.16 -4.58
N LEU A 329 8.70 29.99 -4.91
CA LEU A 329 8.34 29.59 -6.26
C LEU A 329 6.93 30.03 -6.67
N GLY A 330 6.16 30.67 -5.79
CA GLY A 330 4.79 31.09 -6.07
C GLY A 330 3.80 29.92 -6.23
N CYS A 331 4.10 28.76 -5.65
CA CYS A 331 3.18 27.63 -5.60
C CYS A 331 1.99 27.94 -4.66
N GLU A 332 0.81 27.44 -5.01
CA GLU A 332 -0.41 27.55 -4.23
C GLU A 332 -0.61 26.39 -3.25
N TRP A 333 0.00 25.24 -3.56
CA TRP A 333 -0.13 23.99 -2.82
C TRP A 333 1.20 23.26 -2.70
N ILE A 334 1.33 22.50 -1.62
CA ILE A 334 2.34 21.45 -1.47
C ILE A 334 1.61 20.12 -1.36
N THR A 335 2.08 19.09 -2.05
CA THR A 335 1.48 17.75 -2.00
C THR A 335 2.49 16.67 -1.63
N SER A 336 1.99 15.58 -1.04
CA SER A 336 2.76 14.36 -0.78
C SER A 336 1.85 13.14 -0.83
N ALA A 337 2.31 12.07 -1.49
CA ALA A 337 1.68 10.74 -1.42
C ALA A 337 2.26 9.87 -0.27
N MET A 338 3.27 10.40 0.43
CA MET A 338 3.94 9.76 1.56
C MET A 338 3.51 10.39 2.88
N ASP A 339 3.53 9.58 3.96
CA ASP A 339 3.26 10.01 5.33
C ASP A 339 2.00 10.89 5.46
N MET A 340 1.00 10.68 4.60
CA MET A 340 -0.16 11.56 4.42
C MET A 340 -0.87 11.85 5.74
N ARG A 341 -1.15 10.81 6.53
CA ARG A 341 -1.83 10.93 7.84
C ARG A 341 -0.97 11.70 8.85
N ARG A 342 0.35 11.47 8.84
CA ARG A 342 1.30 12.16 9.73
C ARG A 342 1.48 13.62 9.34
N ILE A 343 1.66 13.91 8.05
CA ILE A 343 1.75 15.27 7.53
C ILE A 343 0.47 16.04 7.83
N HIS A 344 -0.70 15.46 7.55
CA HIS A 344 -1.99 16.11 7.84
C HIS A 344 -2.10 16.52 9.32
N LYS A 345 -1.78 15.61 10.24
CA LYS A 345 -1.78 15.89 11.68
C LYS A 345 -0.77 16.96 12.07
N LEU A 346 0.43 16.96 11.47
CA LEU A 346 1.43 18.00 11.73
C LEU A 346 0.99 19.35 11.17
N CYS A 347 0.35 19.38 10.00
CA CYS A 347 -0.23 20.60 9.44
C CYS A 347 -1.28 21.20 10.38
N GLU A 348 -2.17 20.41 10.97
CA GLU A 348 -3.13 20.89 11.97
C GLU A 348 -2.42 21.50 13.20
N GLN A 349 -1.35 20.87 13.68
CA GLN A 349 -0.56 21.37 14.81
C GLN A 349 0.21 22.65 14.49
N LEU A 350 0.70 22.78 13.25
CA LEU A 350 1.39 23.95 12.73
C LEU A 350 0.44 25.02 12.20
N GLY A 351 -0.88 24.82 12.25
CA GLY A 351 -1.88 25.76 11.73
C GLY A 351 -1.83 25.96 10.21
N PHE A 352 -1.37 24.95 9.46
CA PHE A 352 -1.47 24.93 8.00
C PHE A 352 -2.85 24.42 7.59
N GLU A 353 -3.48 25.09 6.62
CA GLU A 353 -4.65 24.54 5.96
C GLU A 353 -4.23 23.30 5.15
N ALA A 354 -4.78 22.14 5.50
CA ALA A 354 -4.42 20.86 4.90
C ALA A 354 -5.62 19.93 4.76
N GLU A 355 -5.55 19.03 3.79
CA GLU A 355 -6.55 17.99 3.57
C GLU A 355 -5.93 16.78 2.87
N ILE A 356 -6.55 15.61 3.08
CA ILE A 356 -6.21 14.38 2.36
C ILE A 356 -7.27 14.13 1.29
N VAL A 357 -6.86 14.20 0.03
CA VAL A 357 -7.70 14.14 -1.16
C VAL A 357 -7.32 12.96 -2.05
N LEU A 358 -8.30 12.44 -2.78
CA LEU A 358 -8.03 11.50 -3.87
C LEU A 358 -7.38 12.28 -5.01
N GLN A 359 -6.32 11.75 -5.60
CA GLN A 359 -5.70 12.31 -6.80
C GLN A 359 -6.63 12.02 -7.99
N GLU A 360 -7.04 13.08 -8.68
CA GLU A 360 -7.78 12.96 -9.93
C GLU A 360 -6.83 12.49 -11.05
N GLU A 361 -7.29 11.57 -11.90
CA GLU A 361 -6.52 11.03 -13.04
C GLU A 361 -6.29 12.05 -14.16
#